data_AF-A0A7J6X545-F1
#
_entry.id   AF-A0A7J6X545-F1
#
_cell.length_a   1.000
_cell.length_b   1.000
_cell.length_c   1.000
_cell.angle_alpha   90.00
_cell.angle_beta   90.00
_cell.angle_gamma   90.00
#
_symmetry.space_group_name_H-M   'P 1'
#
loop_
_entity.id
_entity.type
_entity.pdbx_description
1 polymer ?
#
loop_
_entity_poly.entity_id
_entity_poly.type
_entity_poly.pdbx_seq_one_letter_code
_entity_poly.pdbx_strand_id
1 'polypeptide(L)'
;MARGDILVAFSDSIIFLFPFSNEEVDLATLWAEETLIEDNLILDILFLAYYESLCTCNSEQWKILCSLYKEIFSRVFSIHRMATSYEARTSLYHSKVQLLLILVETLDLENLLQMVHDEVPFRQGHCVFTLNDIQEMDAMISSFSAVDTEEAGPLILAWAVFICLISSLPEKQDPIVLMDIDHVGYVRQAFKAESLSYILKILESDVLKDSDGPIAGYRSVLRTLVSAFMASYEITQQLDDGTLGLILDIICKIYRGEESLCVQFWDRDSFIDGPIRSLLNTLEVEFPFRVTKLVRLLSALCEGTWPAECT
;
A
#
# COMPACT_ATOMS: atom_id res chain seq x y z
N MET A 1 -21.19 -17.31 7.13
CA MET A 1 -22.19 -17.21 6.05
C MET A 1 -22.50 -15.76 5.65
N ALA A 2 -21.97 -14.72 6.31
CA ALA A 2 -22.22 -13.30 5.96
C ALA A 2 -21.01 -12.55 5.35
N ARG A 3 -19.86 -13.23 5.15
CA ARG A 3 -18.57 -12.60 4.75
C ARG A 3 -18.33 -12.56 3.24
N GLY A 4 -18.93 -13.49 2.48
CA GLY A 4 -18.90 -13.45 1.02
C GLY A 4 -19.91 -12.46 0.45
N ASP A 5 -21.04 -12.26 1.14
CA ASP A 5 -22.15 -11.46 0.66
C ASP A 5 -21.83 -9.96 0.61
N ILE A 6 -20.93 -9.44 1.45
CA ILE A 6 -20.53 -8.02 1.44
C ILE A 6 -19.62 -7.72 0.24
N LEU A 7 -18.63 -8.58 -0.05
CA LEU A 7 -17.75 -8.41 -1.20
C LEU A 7 -18.51 -8.60 -2.52
N VAL A 8 -19.46 -9.53 -2.56
CA VAL A 8 -20.33 -9.75 -3.72
C VAL A 8 -21.34 -8.59 -3.88
N ALA A 9 -21.94 -8.11 -2.79
CA ALA A 9 -22.81 -6.93 -2.84
C ALA A 9 -22.04 -5.67 -3.24
N PHE A 10 -20.78 -5.53 -2.81
CA PHE A 10 -19.90 -4.44 -3.19
C PHE A 10 -19.47 -4.52 -4.66
N SER A 11 -19.13 -5.73 -5.15
CA SER A 11 -18.88 -5.92 -6.58
C SER A 11 -20.13 -5.59 -7.40
N ASP A 12 -21.31 -6.02 -6.96
CA ASP A 12 -22.57 -5.74 -7.65
C ASP A 12 -22.95 -4.24 -7.60
N SER A 13 -22.60 -3.53 -6.52
CA SER A 13 -22.86 -2.09 -6.36
C SER A 13 -21.96 -1.25 -7.27
N ILE A 14 -20.68 -1.59 -7.36
CA ILE A 14 -19.74 -0.96 -8.30
C ILE A 14 -20.15 -1.22 -9.77
N ILE A 15 -20.85 -2.32 -10.08
CA ILE A 15 -21.20 -2.73 -11.46
C ILE A 15 -22.35 -1.89 -12.07
N PHE A 16 -23.15 -1.15 -11.30
CA PHE A 16 -24.27 -0.36 -11.85
C PHE A 16 -23.88 1.07 -12.27
N LEU A 17 -23.68 1.32 -13.56
CA LEU A 17 -23.69 2.67 -14.18
C LEU A 17 -24.09 2.44 -15.67
N PHE A 18 -25.22 2.80 -16.27
CA PHE A 18 -26.32 3.76 -16.08
C PHE A 18 -27.52 3.34 -16.98
N PRO A 19 -28.80 3.61 -16.64
CA PRO A 19 -29.92 3.49 -17.59
C PRO A 19 -30.51 4.82 -18.08
N PHE A 20 -29.83 5.96 -17.93
CA PHE A 20 -30.46 7.27 -18.19
C PHE A 20 -30.07 7.90 -19.54
N SER A 21 -31.09 8.31 -20.30
CA SER A 21 -30.95 9.10 -21.53
C SER A 21 -30.54 10.56 -21.22
N ASN A 22 -29.86 11.19 -22.19
CA ASN A 22 -29.23 12.52 -22.19
C ASN A 22 -30.01 13.75 -21.61
N GLU A 23 -31.22 13.61 -21.08
CA GLU A 23 -32.01 14.73 -20.52
C GLU A 23 -31.90 14.88 -18.98
N GLU A 24 -31.17 13.99 -18.28
CA GLU A 24 -31.04 14.00 -16.81
C GLU A 24 -29.57 14.02 -16.32
N VAL A 25 -28.72 14.84 -16.95
CA VAL A 25 -27.28 14.91 -16.65
C VAL A 25 -26.99 15.27 -15.19
N ASP A 26 -27.78 16.16 -14.59
CA ASP A 26 -27.60 16.57 -13.19
C ASP A 26 -27.97 15.45 -12.21
N LEU A 27 -29.04 14.68 -12.50
CA LEU A 27 -29.46 13.54 -11.68
C LEU A 27 -28.45 12.39 -11.78
N ALA A 28 -27.94 12.13 -12.98
CA ALA A 28 -26.90 11.12 -13.20
C ALA A 28 -25.58 11.47 -12.48
N THR A 29 -25.25 12.76 -12.41
CA THR A 29 -24.06 13.24 -11.69
C THR A 29 -24.22 13.09 -10.18
N LEU A 30 -25.36 13.53 -9.63
CA LEU A 30 -25.66 13.37 -8.20
C LEU A 30 -25.71 11.90 -7.78
N TRP A 31 -26.31 11.04 -8.61
CA TRP A 31 -26.34 9.60 -8.34
C TRP A 31 -24.94 9.00 -8.31
N ALA A 32 -24.08 9.36 -9.27
CA ALA A 32 -22.70 8.89 -9.31
C ALA A 32 -21.88 9.40 -8.11
N GLU A 33 -22.09 10.64 -7.67
CA GLU A 33 -21.44 11.18 -6.47
C GLU A 33 -21.85 10.41 -5.21
N GLU A 34 -23.16 10.22 -4.99
CA GLU A 34 -23.67 9.48 -3.83
C GLU A 34 -23.22 8.02 -3.82
N THR A 35 -23.27 7.33 -4.96
CA THR A 35 -22.76 5.95 -5.06
C THR A 35 -21.27 5.87 -4.73
N LEU A 36 -20.45 6.81 -5.20
CA LEU A 36 -19.02 6.81 -4.88
C LEU A 36 -18.77 7.16 -3.40
N ILE A 37 -19.60 7.99 -2.77
CA ILE A 37 -19.52 8.24 -1.33
C ILE A 37 -19.83 6.96 -0.55
N GLU A 38 -20.91 6.26 -0.91
CA GLU A 38 -21.27 4.97 -0.32
C GLU A 38 -20.15 3.93 -0.50
N ASP A 39 -19.56 3.86 -1.69
CA ASP A 39 -18.45 2.95 -1.98
C ASP A 39 -17.22 3.24 -1.12
N ASN A 40 -16.84 4.51 -0.96
CA ASN A 40 -15.73 4.91 -0.09
C ASN A 40 -15.96 4.54 1.38
N LEU A 41 -17.19 4.71 1.88
CA LEU A 41 -17.54 4.32 3.25
C LEU A 41 -17.45 2.81 3.45
N ILE A 42 -17.87 2.02 2.45
CA ILE A 42 -17.75 0.56 2.51
C ILE A 42 -16.27 0.15 2.50
N LEU A 43 -15.44 0.81 1.70
CA LEU A 43 -14.00 0.58 1.67
C LEU A 43 -13.31 0.98 2.99
N ASP A 44 -13.74 2.04 3.66
CA ASP A 44 -13.27 2.39 5.01
C ASP A 44 -13.58 1.27 6.01
N ILE A 45 -14.81 0.77 6.00
CA ILE A 45 -15.23 -0.35 6.88
C ILE A 45 -14.43 -1.61 6.57
N LEU A 46 -14.23 -1.90 5.28
CA LEU A 46 -13.48 -3.07 4.84
C LEU A 46 -12.00 -2.96 5.23
N PHE A 47 -11.42 -1.77 5.08
CA PHE A 47 -10.07 -1.48 5.51
C PHE A 47 -9.91 -1.71 7.01
N LEU A 48 -10.77 -1.11 7.83
CA LEU A 48 -10.75 -1.31 9.28
C LEU A 48 -10.92 -2.78 9.67
N ALA A 49 -11.76 -3.53 8.95
CA ALA A 49 -11.97 -4.96 9.22
C ALA A 49 -10.71 -5.80 8.98
N TYR A 50 -9.88 -5.44 8.00
CA TYR A 50 -8.60 -6.12 7.74
C TYR A 50 -7.48 -5.59 8.64
N TYR A 51 -7.33 -4.26 8.75
CA TYR A 51 -6.29 -3.61 9.53
C TYR A 51 -6.36 -3.96 11.02
N GLU A 52 -7.56 -3.98 11.62
CA GLU A 52 -7.75 -4.38 13.03
C GLU A 52 -7.81 -5.92 13.19
N SER A 53 -7.44 -6.68 12.15
CA SER A 53 -7.43 -8.16 12.15
C SER A 53 -8.77 -8.81 12.55
N LEU A 54 -9.90 -8.11 12.33
CA LEU A 54 -11.25 -8.65 12.59
C LEU A 54 -11.62 -9.75 11.58
N CYS A 55 -11.01 -9.70 10.40
CA CYS A 55 -11.15 -10.64 9.32
C CYS A 55 -9.78 -11.01 8.72
N THR A 56 -9.63 -12.27 8.32
CA THR A 56 -8.48 -12.74 7.52
C THR A 56 -8.85 -12.72 6.05
N CYS A 57 -8.00 -12.15 5.19
CA CYS A 57 -8.18 -12.21 3.74
C CYS A 57 -7.61 -13.52 3.20
N ASN A 58 -8.47 -14.42 2.72
CA ASN A 58 -7.98 -15.59 1.99
C ASN A 58 -7.64 -15.21 0.53
N SER A 59 -7.05 -16.16 -0.21
CA SER A 59 -6.67 -15.94 -1.60
C SER A 59 -7.86 -15.53 -2.45
N GLU A 60 -8.95 -16.29 -2.46
CA GLU A 60 -10.17 -15.97 -3.24
C GLU A 60 -10.67 -14.53 -3.03
N GLN A 61 -10.74 -14.07 -1.78
CA GLN A 61 -11.13 -12.69 -1.46
C GLN A 61 -10.13 -11.68 -2.01
N TRP A 62 -8.84 -11.93 -1.86
CA TRP A 62 -7.80 -11.08 -2.40
C TRP A 62 -7.90 -11.00 -3.93
N LYS A 63 -8.16 -12.12 -4.61
CA LYS A 63 -8.35 -12.16 -6.08
C LYS A 63 -9.55 -11.34 -6.54
N ILE A 64 -10.66 -11.37 -5.79
CA ILE A 64 -11.83 -10.52 -6.05
C ILE A 64 -11.45 -9.05 -5.90
N LEU A 65 -10.79 -8.66 -4.80
CA LEU A 65 -10.34 -7.28 -4.58
C LEU A 65 -9.38 -6.80 -5.67
N CYS A 66 -8.44 -7.65 -6.10
CA CYS A 66 -7.48 -7.35 -7.14
C CYS A 66 -8.17 -7.19 -8.51
N SER A 67 -9.17 -8.02 -8.79
CA SER A 67 -10.00 -7.90 -9.99
C SER A 67 -10.82 -6.60 -10.00
N LEU A 68 -11.42 -6.23 -8.86
CA LEU A 68 -12.12 -4.95 -8.70
C LEU A 68 -11.18 -3.76 -8.92
N TYR A 69 -9.98 -3.82 -8.35
CA TYR A 69 -8.96 -2.78 -8.55
C TYR A 69 -8.60 -2.63 -10.03
N LYS A 70 -8.41 -3.76 -10.72
CA LYS A 70 -8.16 -3.79 -12.16
C LYS A 70 -9.34 -3.25 -12.98
N GLU A 71 -10.56 -3.58 -12.61
CA GLU A 71 -11.76 -3.08 -13.27
C GLU A 71 -11.90 -1.56 -13.13
N ILE A 72 -11.65 -1.02 -11.94
CA ILE A 72 -11.68 0.42 -11.70
C ILE A 72 -10.69 1.14 -12.64
N PHE A 73 -9.51 0.58 -12.90
CA PHE A 73 -8.57 1.12 -13.90
C PHE A 73 -9.14 1.14 -15.31
N SER A 74 -9.72 0.02 -15.75
CA SER A 74 -10.31 -0.09 -17.09
C SER A 74 -11.50 0.85 -17.30
N ARG A 75 -12.20 1.21 -16.22
CA ARG A 75 -13.39 2.06 -16.21
C ARG A 75 -13.09 3.56 -16.20
N VAL A 76 -11.87 3.99 -15.85
CA VAL A 76 -11.45 5.42 -15.94
C VAL A 76 -11.69 5.97 -17.36
N PHE A 77 -11.50 5.14 -18.38
CA PHE A 77 -11.75 5.50 -19.79
C PHE A 77 -13.24 5.77 -20.10
N SER A 78 -14.16 5.14 -19.38
CA SER A 78 -15.61 5.35 -19.54
C SER A 78 -16.09 6.58 -18.78
N ILE A 79 -15.54 6.82 -17.59
CA ILE A 79 -15.89 7.95 -16.71
C ILE A 79 -15.30 9.27 -17.22
N HIS A 80 -14.11 9.27 -17.83
CA HIS A 80 -13.54 10.47 -18.47
C HIS A 80 -14.36 10.96 -19.68
N ARG A 81 -15.14 10.07 -20.31
CA ARG A 81 -16.05 10.42 -21.41
C ARG A 81 -17.39 10.99 -20.95
N MET A 82 -17.75 10.79 -19.69
CA MET A 82 -18.93 11.35 -19.07
C MET A 82 -18.51 12.63 -18.34
N ALA A 83 -19.26 13.72 -18.51
CA ALA A 83 -18.98 14.99 -17.88
C ALA A 83 -19.16 14.90 -16.35
N THR A 84 -18.24 14.21 -15.67
CA THR A 84 -18.25 13.97 -14.24
C THR A 84 -17.74 15.19 -13.49
N SER A 85 -18.41 15.51 -12.38
CA SER A 85 -18.05 16.58 -11.46
C SER A 85 -16.66 16.40 -10.86
N TYR A 86 -16.15 17.45 -10.23
CA TYR A 86 -14.88 17.42 -9.53
C TYR A 86 -14.93 16.45 -8.33
N GLU A 87 -16.07 16.45 -7.65
CA GLU A 87 -16.40 15.64 -6.48
C GLU A 87 -16.38 14.16 -6.82
N ALA A 88 -17.07 13.73 -7.89
CA ALA A 88 -17.05 12.35 -8.33
C ALA A 88 -15.64 11.86 -8.71
N ARG A 89 -14.82 12.69 -9.35
CA ARG A 89 -13.44 12.32 -9.69
C ARG A 89 -12.55 12.15 -8.46
N THR A 90 -12.72 13.03 -7.48
CA THR A 90 -12.00 12.98 -6.21
C THR A 90 -12.41 11.74 -5.42
N SER A 91 -13.72 11.49 -5.35
CA SER A 91 -14.31 10.32 -4.70
C SER A 91 -13.85 9.01 -5.33
N LEU A 92 -13.81 8.92 -6.67
CA LEU A 92 -13.27 7.77 -7.39
C LEU A 92 -11.77 7.56 -7.14
N TYR A 93 -10.99 8.64 -7.10
CA TYR A 93 -9.57 8.56 -6.76
C TYR A 93 -9.37 8.05 -5.33
N HIS A 94 -10.19 8.51 -4.39
CA HIS A 94 -10.21 8.02 -3.01
C HIS A 94 -10.45 6.51 -2.97
N SER A 95 -11.49 6.00 -3.65
CA SER A 95 -11.82 4.57 -3.63
C SER A 95 -10.68 3.70 -4.17
N LYS A 96 -9.98 4.18 -5.21
CA LYS A 96 -8.78 3.51 -5.74
C LYS A 96 -7.68 3.42 -4.69
N VAL A 97 -7.40 4.52 -3.99
CA VAL A 97 -6.37 4.56 -2.95
C VAL A 97 -6.73 3.63 -1.81
N GLN A 98 -7.98 3.64 -1.33
CA GLN A 98 -8.41 2.73 -0.26
C GLN A 98 -8.27 1.27 -0.69
N LEU A 99 -8.73 0.91 -1.90
CA LEU A 99 -8.62 -0.46 -2.39
C LEU A 99 -7.17 -0.91 -2.58
N LEU A 100 -6.29 -0.02 -3.05
CA LEU A 100 -4.85 -0.26 -3.08
C LEU A 100 -4.31 -0.58 -1.67
N LEU A 101 -4.65 0.24 -0.68
CA LEU A 101 -4.16 0.08 0.69
C LEU A 101 -4.71 -1.20 1.34
N ILE A 102 -5.97 -1.59 1.05
CA ILE A 102 -6.53 -2.88 1.45
C ILE A 102 -5.75 -4.03 0.82
N LEU A 103 -5.44 -3.95 -0.48
CA LEU A 103 -4.66 -5.00 -1.16
C LEU A 103 -3.25 -5.13 -0.60
N VAL A 104 -2.60 -4.03 -0.23
CA VAL A 104 -1.28 -4.03 0.40
C VAL A 104 -1.34 -4.58 1.83
N GLU A 105 -2.30 -4.13 2.63
CA GLU A 105 -2.50 -4.59 4.01
C GLU A 105 -2.74 -6.10 4.07
N THR A 106 -3.58 -6.61 3.16
CA THR A 106 -3.93 -8.04 3.12
C THR A 106 -2.80 -8.96 2.64
N LEU A 107 -1.66 -8.41 2.15
CA LEU A 107 -0.43 -9.18 1.95
C LEU A 107 0.32 -9.47 3.26
N ASP A 108 -0.05 -8.80 4.36
CA ASP A 108 0.50 -9.00 5.71
C ASP A 108 2.04 -8.91 5.73
N LEU A 109 2.55 -7.82 5.16
CA LEU A 109 3.99 -7.55 5.08
C LEU A 109 4.64 -7.41 6.47
N GLU A 110 3.87 -6.99 7.47
CA GLU A 110 4.32 -6.89 8.86
C GLU A 110 4.69 -8.27 9.43
N ASN A 111 3.79 -9.25 9.33
CA ASN A 111 4.05 -10.61 9.76
C ASN A 111 5.20 -11.25 8.96
N LEU A 112 5.28 -11.01 7.64
CA LEU A 112 6.41 -11.50 6.85
C LEU A 112 7.74 -10.89 7.29
N LEU A 113 7.79 -9.60 7.59
CA LEU A 113 8.99 -8.97 8.14
C LEU A 113 9.38 -9.57 9.48
N GLN A 114 8.41 -9.82 10.37
CA GLN A 114 8.66 -10.49 11.65
C GLN A 114 9.21 -11.91 11.43
N MET A 115 8.62 -12.67 10.50
CA MET A 115 9.08 -14.02 10.18
C MET A 115 10.52 -14.03 9.64
N VAL A 116 10.89 -13.06 8.79
CA VAL A 116 12.27 -12.91 8.33
C VAL A 116 13.20 -12.55 9.50
N HIS A 117 12.78 -11.63 10.37
CA HIS A 117 13.55 -11.23 11.56
C HIS A 117 13.80 -12.40 12.53
N ASP A 118 12.78 -13.23 12.77
CA ASP A 118 12.83 -14.36 13.70
C ASP A 118 13.35 -15.66 13.07
N GLU A 119 13.75 -15.63 11.79
CA GLU A 119 14.15 -16.81 11.02
C GLU A 119 13.10 -17.94 11.06
N VAL A 120 11.81 -17.58 10.97
CA VAL A 120 10.68 -18.52 10.99
C VAL A 120 10.42 -19.06 9.58
N PRO A 121 10.48 -20.38 9.34
CA PRO A 121 10.18 -20.95 8.02
C PRO A 121 8.73 -20.68 7.58
N PHE A 122 8.51 -20.53 6.28
CA PHE A 122 7.19 -20.25 5.70
C PHE A 122 6.06 -21.17 6.20
N ARG A 123 6.34 -22.49 6.34
CA ARG A 123 5.35 -23.49 6.81
C ARG A 123 4.98 -23.37 8.30
N GLN A 124 5.82 -22.73 9.09
CA GLN A 124 5.63 -22.55 10.53
C GLN A 124 5.08 -21.15 10.85
N GLY A 125 5.23 -20.22 9.92
CA GLY A 125 4.65 -18.88 10.02
C GLY A 125 3.14 -18.87 9.81
N HIS A 126 2.52 -17.79 10.25
CA HIS A 126 1.08 -17.57 10.14
C HIS A 126 0.70 -16.94 8.80
N CYS A 127 1.28 -17.37 7.68
CA CYS A 127 0.87 -16.89 6.36
C CYS A 127 -0.46 -17.55 5.96
N VAL A 128 -1.44 -16.73 5.56
CA VAL A 128 -2.77 -17.19 5.13
C VAL A 128 -2.73 -17.88 3.76
N PHE A 129 -1.75 -17.52 2.91
CA PHE A 129 -1.66 -17.99 1.53
C PHE A 129 -0.82 -19.26 1.40
N THR A 130 -1.32 -20.19 0.58
CA THR A 130 -0.55 -21.37 0.15
C THR A 130 0.34 -21.03 -1.06
N LEU A 131 1.27 -21.92 -1.40
CA LEU A 131 2.10 -21.74 -2.61
C LEU A 131 1.27 -21.67 -3.90
N ASN A 132 0.18 -22.43 -3.99
CA ASN A 132 -0.72 -22.38 -5.15
C ASN A 132 -1.45 -21.03 -5.23
N ASP A 133 -1.88 -20.49 -4.09
CA ASP A 133 -2.49 -19.16 -4.02
C ASP A 133 -1.53 -18.09 -4.55
N ILE A 134 -0.26 -18.15 -4.14
CA ILE A 134 0.77 -17.19 -4.56
C ILE A 134 0.96 -17.23 -6.08
N GLN A 135 0.97 -18.41 -6.71
CA GLN A 135 1.08 -18.54 -8.17
C GLN A 135 -0.13 -17.95 -8.91
N GLU A 136 -1.34 -18.18 -8.38
CA GLU A 136 -2.56 -17.60 -8.97
C GLU A 136 -2.61 -16.08 -8.80
N MET A 137 -2.16 -15.57 -7.65
CA MET A 137 -2.02 -14.15 -7.39
C MET A 137 -0.98 -13.51 -8.32
N ASP A 138 0.15 -14.19 -8.56
CA ASP A 138 1.19 -13.74 -9.50
C ASP A 138 0.65 -13.62 -10.94
N ALA A 139 -0.16 -14.59 -11.38
CA ALA A 139 -0.79 -14.55 -12.69
C ALA A 139 -1.73 -13.33 -12.87
N MET A 140 -2.35 -12.83 -11.79
CA MET A 140 -3.11 -11.58 -11.85
C MET A 140 -2.21 -10.35 -11.83
N ILE A 141 -1.19 -10.30 -10.98
CA ILE A 141 -0.28 -9.14 -10.91
C ILE A 141 0.50 -8.96 -12.23
N SER A 142 0.97 -10.04 -12.84
CA SER A 142 1.61 -10.03 -14.17
C SER A 142 0.70 -9.49 -15.28
N SER A 143 -0.62 -9.53 -15.08
CA SER A 143 -1.60 -9.01 -16.03
C SER A 143 -1.81 -7.48 -15.95
N PHE A 144 -1.18 -6.79 -15.00
CA PHE A 144 -1.13 -5.33 -14.95
C PHE A 144 0.01 -4.81 -15.83
N SER A 145 -0.30 -3.94 -16.79
CA SER A 145 0.72 -3.26 -17.59
C SER A 145 1.16 -1.97 -16.88
N ALA A 146 2.40 -1.95 -16.40
CA ALA A 146 3.00 -0.75 -15.80
C ALA A 146 3.19 0.40 -16.79
N VAL A 147 3.25 0.09 -18.09
CA VAL A 147 3.37 1.10 -19.15
C VAL A 147 2.06 1.87 -19.33
N ASP A 148 0.92 1.24 -19.02
CA ASP A 148 -0.39 1.86 -19.25
C ASP A 148 -0.99 2.48 -17.98
N THR A 149 -0.45 2.15 -16.80
CA THR A 149 -1.06 2.53 -15.51
C THR A 149 -0.02 2.82 -14.40
N GLU A 150 0.42 4.07 -14.28
CA GLU A 150 1.25 4.55 -13.16
C GLU A 150 0.65 4.19 -11.79
N GLU A 151 -0.68 4.21 -11.70
CA GLU A 151 -1.45 3.91 -10.48
C GLU A 151 -1.31 2.45 -9.99
N ALA A 152 -0.92 1.51 -10.86
CA ALA A 152 -0.68 0.12 -10.47
C ALA A 152 0.72 -0.09 -9.85
N GLY A 153 1.63 0.89 -9.99
CA GLY A 153 3.01 0.83 -9.52
C GLY A 153 3.18 0.41 -8.05
N PRO A 154 2.43 0.99 -7.09
CA PRO A 154 2.55 0.62 -5.68
C PRO A 154 2.13 -0.82 -5.38
N LEU A 155 1.09 -1.33 -6.04
CA LEU A 155 0.66 -2.72 -5.87
C LEU A 155 1.70 -3.69 -6.42
N ILE A 156 2.26 -3.39 -7.60
CA ILE A 156 3.34 -4.18 -8.20
C ILE A 156 4.58 -4.16 -7.30
N LEU A 157 4.90 -3.02 -6.69
CA LEU A 157 6.01 -2.91 -5.72
C LEU A 157 5.74 -3.76 -4.48
N ALA A 158 4.53 -3.67 -3.90
CA ALA A 158 4.15 -4.46 -2.74
C ALA A 158 4.22 -5.97 -3.03
N TRP A 159 3.79 -6.40 -4.22
CA TRP A 159 3.94 -7.79 -4.66
C TRP A 159 5.41 -8.21 -4.76
N ALA A 160 6.26 -7.37 -5.37
CA ALA A 160 7.69 -7.65 -5.48
C ALA A 160 8.38 -7.78 -4.11
N VAL A 161 7.97 -6.96 -3.14
CA VAL A 161 8.45 -7.00 -1.75
C VAL A 161 7.96 -8.28 -1.06
N PHE A 162 6.67 -8.59 -1.17
CA PHE A 162 6.06 -9.81 -0.64
C PHE A 162 6.82 -11.08 -1.10
N ILE A 163 7.06 -11.21 -2.41
CA ILE A 163 7.80 -12.37 -2.96
C ILE A 163 9.24 -12.39 -2.44
N CYS A 164 9.93 -11.24 -2.41
CA CYS A 164 11.30 -11.17 -1.94
C CYS A 164 11.44 -11.57 -0.45
N LEU A 165 10.51 -11.13 0.41
CA LEU A 165 10.49 -11.52 1.82
C LEU A 165 10.27 -13.02 1.97
N ILE A 166 9.30 -13.59 1.24
CA ILE A 166 9.06 -15.04 1.25
C ILE A 166 10.30 -15.81 0.79
N SER A 167 10.96 -15.37 -0.28
CA SER A 167 12.20 -15.97 -0.78
C SER A 167 13.37 -15.87 0.21
N SER A 168 13.32 -14.93 1.15
CA SER A 168 14.34 -14.73 2.18
C SER A 168 14.14 -15.60 3.43
N LEU A 169 12.99 -16.28 3.55
CA LEU A 169 12.70 -17.15 4.68
C LEU A 169 13.55 -18.43 4.65
N PRO A 170 13.94 -18.97 5.82
CA PRO A 170 14.77 -20.16 5.87
C PRO A 170 14.06 -21.40 5.32
N GLU A 171 14.66 -22.00 4.29
CA GLU A 171 14.19 -23.24 3.68
C GLU A 171 14.42 -24.43 4.61
N LYS A 172 13.40 -25.25 4.82
CA LYS A 172 13.61 -26.61 5.35
C LYS A 172 13.32 -27.74 4.35
N GLN A 173 12.61 -27.54 3.22
CA GLN A 173 12.50 -28.61 2.21
C GLN A 173 11.81 -28.36 0.85
N ASP A 174 11.32 -27.18 0.45
CA ASP A 174 10.67 -27.04 -0.88
C ASP A 174 11.02 -25.73 -1.61
N PRO A 175 12.17 -25.68 -2.31
CA PRO A 175 12.66 -24.49 -3.03
C PRO A 175 11.92 -24.20 -4.35
N ILE A 176 11.22 -25.19 -4.93
CA ILE A 176 11.08 -25.27 -6.39
C ILE A 176 10.01 -24.31 -6.96
N VAL A 177 9.01 -23.89 -6.17
CA VAL A 177 7.81 -23.22 -6.73
C VAL A 177 7.90 -21.69 -6.72
N LEU A 178 8.62 -21.10 -5.75
CA LEU A 178 8.79 -19.64 -5.62
C LEU A 178 9.98 -19.10 -6.43
N MET A 179 10.96 -19.96 -6.77
CA MET A 179 12.16 -19.57 -7.52
C MET A 179 11.88 -19.09 -8.95
N ASP A 180 10.67 -19.34 -9.49
CA ASP A 180 10.31 -18.95 -10.86
C ASP A 180 9.73 -17.52 -10.95
N ILE A 181 9.34 -16.89 -9.83
CA ILE A 181 8.74 -15.55 -9.84
C ILE A 181 9.86 -14.48 -9.83
N ASP A 182 9.97 -13.71 -10.92
CA ASP A 182 10.98 -12.64 -11.07
C ASP A 182 10.60 -11.38 -10.26
N HIS A 183 10.80 -11.43 -8.94
CA HIS A 183 10.56 -10.27 -8.06
C HIS A 183 11.39 -9.04 -8.47
N VAL A 184 12.60 -9.23 -9.02
CA VAL A 184 13.45 -8.14 -9.53
C VAL A 184 12.85 -7.51 -10.80
N GLY A 185 12.21 -8.32 -11.65
CA GLY A 185 11.39 -7.90 -12.77
C GLY A 185 10.26 -6.96 -12.32
N TYR A 186 9.51 -7.35 -11.30
CA TYR A 186 8.44 -6.52 -10.74
C TYR A 186 8.93 -5.23 -10.11
N VAL A 187 10.07 -5.22 -9.40
CA VAL A 187 10.67 -3.96 -8.92
C VAL A 187 10.99 -3.04 -10.09
N ARG A 188 11.68 -3.53 -11.13
CA ARG A 188 11.98 -2.73 -12.32
C ARG A 188 10.71 -2.20 -12.98
N GLN A 189 9.64 -2.99 -12.98
CA GLN A 189 8.33 -2.61 -13.49
C GLN A 189 7.70 -1.49 -12.64
N ALA A 190 7.71 -1.62 -11.32
CA ALA A 190 7.19 -0.61 -10.40
C ALA A 190 7.94 0.71 -10.48
N PHE A 191 9.27 0.68 -10.63
CA PHE A 191 10.08 1.88 -10.84
C PHE A 191 9.77 2.57 -12.17
N LYS A 192 9.56 1.79 -13.25
CA LYS A 192 9.11 2.35 -14.53
C LYS A 192 7.74 3.02 -14.45
N ALA A 193 6.87 2.54 -13.56
CA ALA A 193 5.57 3.16 -13.27
C ALA A 193 5.64 4.29 -12.23
N GLU A 194 6.85 4.75 -11.86
CA GLU A 194 7.05 5.79 -10.85
C GLU A 194 6.35 5.52 -9.50
N SER A 195 6.34 4.25 -9.07
CA SER A 195 5.62 3.79 -7.87
C SER A 195 5.86 4.66 -6.62
N LEU A 196 7.11 5.04 -6.34
CA LEU A 196 7.44 5.90 -5.20
C LEU A 196 6.85 7.32 -5.35
N SER A 197 6.90 7.90 -6.56
CA SER A 197 6.25 9.18 -6.84
C SER A 197 4.74 9.10 -6.62
N TYR A 198 4.12 7.99 -7.01
CA TYR A 198 2.69 7.79 -6.79
C TYR A 198 2.34 7.61 -5.31
N ILE A 199 3.16 6.88 -4.53
CA ILE A 199 3.00 6.79 -3.06
C ILE A 199 3.11 8.19 -2.43
N LEU A 200 4.08 9.00 -2.86
CA LEU A 200 4.19 10.38 -2.40
C LEU A 200 2.95 11.19 -2.76
N LYS A 201 2.43 11.06 -3.99
CA LYS A 201 1.18 11.71 -4.42
C LYS A 201 0.00 11.33 -3.53
N ILE A 202 -0.13 10.06 -3.12
CA ILE A 202 -1.16 9.62 -2.16
C ILE A 202 -1.00 10.37 -0.83
N LEU A 203 0.21 10.42 -0.28
CA LEU A 203 0.51 11.14 0.98
C LEU A 203 0.30 12.65 0.91
N GLU A 204 0.35 13.23 -0.28
CA GLU A 204 0.09 14.66 -0.50
C GLU A 204 -1.36 14.98 -0.82
N SER A 205 -2.14 13.97 -1.22
CA SER A 205 -3.56 14.12 -1.53
C SER A 205 -4.40 14.36 -0.28
N ASP A 206 -5.61 14.90 -0.48
CA ASP A 206 -6.53 15.19 0.62
C ASP A 206 -7.20 13.92 1.19
N VAL A 207 -7.09 12.79 0.45
CA VAL A 207 -7.52 11.45 0.89
C VAL A 207 -6.96 11.09 2.28
N LEU A 208 -5.73 11.49 2.57
CA LEU A 208 -5.05 11.21 3.84
C LEU A 208 -5.01 12.41 4.80
N LYS A 209 -5.85 13.43 4.56
CA LYS A 209 -5.95 14.65 5.38
C LYS A 209 -7.33 14.85 5.98
N ASP A 210 -8.38 14.35 5.34
CA ASP A 210 -9.75 14.50 5.82
C ASP A 210 -10.04 13.54 6.99
N SER A 211 -10.42 14.11 8.13
CA SER A 211 -10.51 13.45 9.45
C SER A 211 -11.53 12.31 9.57
N ASP A 212 -12.31 12.05 8.53
CA ASP A 212 -13.46 11.15 8.59
C ASP A 212 -13.08 9.68 8.31
N GLY A 213 -11.85 9.42 7.83
CA GLY A 213 -11.34 8.08 7.52
C GLY A 213 -10.27 7.55 8.49
N PRO A 214 -9.83 6.28 8.33
CA PRO A 214 -8.83 5.63 9.16
C PRO A 214 -7.38 6.03 8.77
N ILE A 215 -7.11 7.34 8.73
CA ILE A 215 -5.86 7.93 8.21
C ILE A 215 -4.60 7.32 8.84
N ALA A 216 -4.60 7.15 10.17
CA ALA A 216 -3.47 6.59 10.89
C ALA A 216 -3.16 5.16 10.42
N GLY A 217 -4.20 4.36 10.14
CA GLY A 217 -4.05 3.02 9.58
C GLY A 217 -3.47 3.05 8.17
N TYR A 218 -3.95 3.94 7.29
CA TYR A 218 -3.39 4.14 5.96
C TYR A 218 -1.91 4.52 5.98
N ARG A 219 -1.51 5.43 6.88
CA ARG A 219 -0.10 5.80 7.07
C ARG A 219 0.72 4.64 7.61
N SER A 220 0.16 3.82 8.49
CA SER A 220 0.80 2.60 8.99
C SER A 220 1.07 1.59 7.88
N VAL A 221 0.09 1.33 7.00
CA VAL A 221 0.26 0.43 5.83
C VAL A 221 1.38 0.91 4.91
N LEU A 222 1.40 2.22 4.60
CA LEU A 222 2.44 2.82 3.77
C LEU A 222 3.81 2.77 4.45
N ARG A 223 3.87 2.99 5.77
CA ARG A 223 5.10 2.81 6.58
C ARG A 223 5.63 1.40 6.45
N THR A 224 4.77 0.40 6.67
CA THR A 224 5.14 -1.01 6.59
C THR A 224 5.61 -1.38 5.18
N LEU A 225 4.92 -0.94 4.13
CA LEU A 225 5.33 -1.16 2.74
C LEU A 225 6.71 -0.56 2.45
N VAL A 226 6.94 0.70 2.81
CA VAL A 226 8.22 1.39 2.54
C VAL A 226 9.35 0.75 3.34
N SER A 227 9.10 0.39 4.59
CA SER A 227 10.11 -0.26 5.41
C SER A 227 10.43 -1.68 4.91
N ALA A 228 9.40 -2.45 4.55
CA ALA A 228 9.56 -3.76 3.93
C ALA A 228 10.36 -3.68 2.63
N PHE A 229 10.06 -2.70 1.79
CA PHE A 229 10.83 -2.41 0.58
C PHE A 229 12.31 -2.12 0.88
N MET A 230 12.58 -1.28 1.88
CA MET A 230 13.95 -0.97 2.31
C MET A 230 14.70 -2.20 2.84
N ALA A 231 14.02 -3.06 3.60
CA ALA A 231 14.57 -4.31 4.09
C ALA A 231 14.90 -5.30 2.96
N SER A 232 13.94 -5.53 2.06
CA SER A 232 14.05 -6.53 0.98
C SER A 232 15.18 -6.26 -0.01
N TYR A 233 15.50 -5.00 -0.27
CA TYR A 233 16.45 -4.61 -1.32
C TYR A 233 17.68 -3.87 -0.79
N GLU A 234 17.93 -3.94 0.53
CA GLU A 234 19.10 -3.34 1.20
C GLU A 234 19.38 -1.89 0.75
N ILE A 235 18.32 -1.10 0.71
CA ILE A 235 18.27 0.19 0.01
C ILE A 235 19.29 1.21 0.53
N THR A 236 19.74 1.05 1.78
CA THR A 236 20.71 1.94 2.42
C THR A 236 22.11 1.89 1.79
N GLN A 237 22.45 0.87 0.98
CA GLN A 237 23.79 0.72 0.40
C GLN A 237 23.91 1.08 -1.09
N GLN A 238 22.81 1.17 -1.86
CA GLN A 238 22.87 1.10 -3.34
C GLN A 238 22.05 2.15 -4.13
N LEU A 239 21.39 3.12 -3.50
CA LEU A 239 20.53 4.05 -4.25
C LEU A 239 21.23 5.26 -4.89
N ASP A 240 20.68 5.69 -6.02
CA ASP A 240 20.89 7.03 -6.54
C ASP A 240 20.28 8.10 -5.60
N ASP A 241 20.87 9.30 -5.57
CA ASP A 241 20.49 10.36 -4.62
C ASP A 241 19.03 10.82 -4.74
N GLY A 242 18.44 10.71 -5.94
CA GLY A 242 17.05 11.02 -6.26
C GLY A 242 16.07 10.00 -5.67
N THR A 243 16.31 8.70 -5.85
CA THR A 243 15.47 7.65 -5.23
C THR A 243 15.53 7.74 -3.71
N LEU A 244 16.71 8.00 -3.14
CA LEU A 244 16.85 8.23 -1.71
C LEU A 244 16.07 9.47 -1.23
N GLY A 245 16.09 10.54 -2.03
CA GLY A 245 15.29 11.75 -1.78
C GLY A 245 13.80 11.44 -1.70
N LEU A 246 13.26 10.69 -2.66
CA LEU A 246 11.85 10.30 -2.66
C LEU A 246 11.47 9.44 -1.45
N ILE A 247 12.30 8.47 -1.07
CA ILE A 247 12.05 7.63 0.12
C ILE A 247 12.01 8.51 1.38
N LEU A 248 12.96 9.44 1.53
CA LEU A 248 12.96 10.37 2.66
C LEU A 248 11.73 11.28 2.66
N ASP A 249 11.29 11.74 1.49
CA ASP A 249 10.08 12.54 1.35
C ASP A 249 8.85 11.78 1.83
N ILE A 250 8.71 10.52 1.41
CA ILE A 250 7.64 9.61 1.81
C ILE A 250 7.66 9.37 3.32
N ILE A 251 8.80 8.97 3.89
CA ILE A 251 8.95 8.71 5.33
C ILE A 251 8.60 9.96 6.14
N CYS A 252 9.13 11.13 5.76
CA CYS A 252 8.80 12.38 6.46
C CYS A 252 7.30 12.69 6.45
N LYS A 253 6.59 12.37 5.36
CA LYS A 253 5.16 12.62 5.24
C LYS A 253 4.32 11.62 6.03
N ILE A 254 4.78 10.36 6.13
CA ILE A 254 4.14 9.33 6.95
C ILE A 254 4.16 9.73 8.43
N TYR A 255 5.32 10.16 8.93
CA TYR A 255 5.51 10.46 10.36
C TYR A 255 5.00 11.84 10.79
N ARG A 256 5.03 12.83 9.90
CA ARG A 256 4.62 14.19 10.23
C ARG A 256 3.17 14.22 10.72
N GLY A 257 2.97 14.79 11.92
CA GLY A 257 1.66 14.88 12.58
C GLY A 257 1.13 13.58 13.18
N GLU A 258 1.87 12.46 13.11
CA GLU A 258 1.47 11.16 13.64
C GLU A 258 2.30 10.79 14.88
N GLU A 259 1.90 11.29 16.05
CA GLU A 259 2.60 11.00 17.32
C GLU A 259 2.67 9.50 17.62
N SER A 260 1.60 8.74 17.32
CA SER A 260 1.56 7.28 17.56
C SER A 260 2.62 6.53 16.75
N LEU A 261 2.82 6.88 15.48
CA LEU A 261 3.87 6.31 14.64
C LEU A 261 5.24 6.73 15.15
N CYS A 262 5.43 8.00 15.51
CA CYS A 262 6.71 8.48 16.07
C CYS A 262 7.09 7.72 17.35
N VAL A 263 6.13 7.44 18.23
CA VAL A 263 6.35 6.61 19.43
C VAL A 263 6.81 5.20 19.04
N GLN A 264 6.14 4.56 18.07
CA GLN A 264 6.52 3.23 17.58
C GLN A 264 7.91 3.20 16.94
N PHE A 265 8.30 4.27 16.23
CA PHE A 265 9.63 4.37 15.63
C PHE A 265 10.75 4.34 16.67
N TRP A 266 10.56 5.09 17.77
CA TRP A 266 11.56 5.16 18.85
C TRP A 266 11.51 3.95 19.79
N ASP A 267 10.47 3.12 19.70
CA ASP A 267 10.45 1.81 20.33
C ASP A 267 11.53 0.91 19.70
N ARG A 268 12.50 0.50 20.51
CA ARG A 268 13.64 -0.28 20.01
C ARG A 268 13.23 -1.68 19.56
N ASP A 269 12.13 -2.17 20.11
CA ASP A 269 11.59 -3.50 19.83
C ASP A 269 10.76 -3.51 18.53
N SER A 270 10.46 -2.35 17.94
CA SER A 270 9.82 -2.25 16.60
C SER A 270 10.78 -2.72 15.51
N PHE A 271 10.59 -3.95 15.03
CA PHE A 271 11.32 -4.49 13.89
C PHE A 271 10.90 -3.82 12.57
N ILE A 272 9.63 -3.38 12.46
CA ILE A 272 9.10 -2.68 11.29
C ILE A 272 9.94 -1.45 11.00
N ASP A 273 10.35 -0.68 12.01
CA ASP A 273 11.10 0.56 11.81
C ASP A 273 12.62 0.36 11.75
N GLY A 274 13.11 -0.88 11.85
CA GLY A 274 14.53 -1.23 11.74
C GLY A 274 15.22 -0.66 10.49
N PRO A 275 14.67 -0.85 9.28
CA PRO A 275 15.22 -0.27 8.04
C PRO A 275 15.27 1.26 8.05
N ILE A 276 14.24 1.92 8.59
CA ILE A 276 14.19 3.39 8.69
C ILE A 276 15.22 3.91 9.70
N ARG A 277 15.38 3.23 10.84
CA ARG A 277 16.43 3.53 11.84
C ARG A 277 17.83 3.34 11.26
N SER A 278 18.04 2.31 10.44
CA SER A 278 19.30 2.09 9.73
C SER A 278 19.63 3.23 8.76
N LEU A 279 18.62 3.74 8.05
CA LEU A 279 18.76 4.93 7.21
C LEU A 279 19.11 6.19 8.04
N LEU A 280 18.44 6.41 9.18
CA LEU A 280 18.76 7.52 10.08
C LEU A 280 20.22 7.46 10.55
N ASN A 281 20.69 6.29 11.00
CA ASN A 281 22.07 6.08 11.41
C ASN A 281 23.07 6.36 10.27
N THR A 282 22.72 5.98 9.03
CA THR A 282 23.54 6.25 7.85
C THR A 282 23.69 7.77 7.63
N LEU A 283 22.58 8.52 7.71
CA LEU A 283 22.60 9.98 7.58
C LEU A 283 23.37 10.67 8.70
N GLU A 284 23.35 10.11 9.91
CA GLU A 284 24.14 10.60 11.05
C GLU A 284 25.64 10.41 10.82
N VAL A 285 26.07 9.23 10.35
CA VAL A 285 27.48 8.94 10.03
C VAL A 285 27.99 9.82 8.89
N GLU A 286 27.12 10.20 7.95
CA GLU A 286 27.44 11.12 6.86
C GLU A 286 27.44 12.60 7.27
N PHE A 287 27.24 12.94 8.54
CA PHE A 287 27.31 14.32 9.00
C PHE A 287 28.74 14.90 8.82
N PRO A 288 28.89 16.14 8.30
CA PRO A 288 27.87 17.14 7.98
C PRO A 288 27.39 17.14 6.52
N PHE A 289 27.80 16.18 5.70
CA PHE A 289 27.57 16.19 4.24
C PHE A 289 26.08 16.16 3.86
N ARG A 290 25.23 15.49 4.65
CA ARG A 290 23.78 15.39 4.41
C ARG A 290 22.91 15.97 5.53
N VAL A 291 23.39 17.03 6.18
CA VAL A 291 22.72 17.64 7.35
C VAL A 291 21.26 18.03 7.11
N THR A 292 20.92 18.51 5.90
CA THR A 292 19.54 18.91 5.58
C THR A 292 18.59 17.71 5.54
N LYS A 293 19.03 16.57 5.00
CA LYS A 293 18.27 15.32 4.96
C LYS A 293 18.11 14.76 6.38
N LEU A 294 19.18 14.78 7.18
CA LEU A 294 19.16 14.34 8.58
C LEU A 294 18.19 15.17 9.44
N VAL A 295 18.34 16.50 9.45
CA VAL A 295 17.50 17.40 10.26
C VAL A 295 16.03 17.28 9.86
N ARG A 296 15.75 17.16 8.56
CA ARG A 296 14.38 17.01 8.07
C ARG A 296 13.74 15.71 8.55
N LEU A 297 14.48 14.60 8.52
CA LEU A 297 13.99 13.31 9.00
C LEU A 297 13.75 13.35 10.51
N LEU A 298 14.72 13.82 11.30
CA LEU A 298 14.57 13.98 12.75
C LEU A 298 13.37 14.87 13.11
N SER A 299 13.18 15.98 12.39
CA SER A 299 12.04 16.87 12.59
C SER A 299 10.69 16.21 12.33
N ALA A 300 10.62 15.18 11.48
CA ALA A 300 9.39 14.43 11.25
C ALA A 300 9.15 13.35 12.31
N LEU A 301 10.23 12.79 12.87
CA LEU A 301 10.21 11.71 13.87
C LEU A 301 10.02 12.21 15.32
N CYS A 302 10.02 13.52 15.53
CA CYS A 302 9.91 14.15 16.84
C CYS A 302 8.51 14.73 17.13
N GLU A 303 7.48 14.31 16.39
CA GLU A 303 6.11 14.77 16.62
C GLU A 303 5.55 14.15 17.90
N GLY A 304 5.20 14.99 18.88
CA GLY A 304 4.76 14.58 20.21
C GLY A 304 5.77 14.87 21.32
N THR A 305 5.30 14.82 22.56
CA THR A 305 6.14 15.22 23.71
C THR A 305 7.26 14.22 24.01
N TRP A 306 6.95 12.92 23.95
CA TRP A 306 7.92 11.86 24.22
C TRP A 306 8.89 11.60 23.05
N PRO A 307 8.45 11.51 21.78
CA PRO A 307 9.38 11.39 20.64
C PRO A 307 10.40 12.53 20.56
N ALA A 308 10.01 13.76 20.91
CA ALA A 308 10.91 14.91 20.95
C ALA A 308 12.04 14.79 21.97
N GLU A 309 11.85 14.03 23.07
CA GLU A 309 12.91 13.77 24.05
C GLU A 309 13.91 12.69 23.59
N CYS A 310 13.52 11.87 22.61
CA CYS A 310 14.34 10.79 22.06
C CYS A 310 15.26 11.24 20.91
N THR A 311 15.04 12.46 20.39
CA THR A 311 15.68 13.01 19.19
C THR A 311 17.05 13.64 19.47
#